data_AF-A0A846E563-F1
#
_entry.id   AF-A0A846E563-F1
#
_cell.length_a   1.000
_cell.length_b   1.000
_cell.length_c   1.000
_cell.angle_alpha   90.00
_cell.angle_beta   90.00
_cell.angle_gamma   90.00
#
_symmetry.space_group_name_H-M   'P 1'
#
loop_
_entity.id
_entity.type
_entity.pdbx_description
1 polymer ?
#
loop_
_entity_poly.entity_id
_entity_poly.type
_entity_poly.pdbx_seq_one_letter_code
_entity_poly.pdbx_strand_id
1 'polypeptide(L)'
;MLRAIATDLWVAEQPLKYFGLEVGTRMTVIRLNQDRLAIVAPIKLQDEMIDQINQLGNVSDIIAPNLYHHLFLNQCKQRYPDATLW
;
A
#
# COMPACT_ATOMS: atom_id res chain seq x y z
N MET A 1 -11.08 -0.50 -0.22
CA MET A 1 -11.34 0.77 0.48
C MET A 1 -10.25 0.99 1.51
N LEU A 2 -9.69 2.20 1.57
CA LEU A 2 -8.73 2.59 2.61
C LEU A 2 -9.48 2.98 3.89
N ARG A 3 -9.11 2.39 5.03
CA ARG A 3 -9.79 2.57 6.32
C ARG A 3 -8.79 2.99 7.39
N ALA A 4 -9.10 4.08 8.11
CA ALA A 4 -8.30 4.51 9.26
C ALA A 4 -8.42 3.50 10.41
N ILE A 5 -7.30 3.20 11.06
CA ILE A 5 -7.25 2.34 12.25
C ILE A 5 -6.63 3.04 13.47
N ALA A 6 -5.87 4.11 13.23
CA ALA A 6 -5.39 5.04 14.24
C ALA A 6 -5.11 6.39 13.57
N THR A 7 -4.70 7.39 14.36
CA THR A 7 -4.12 8.62 13.82
C THR A 7 -2.94 8.26 12.93
N ASP A 8 -2.93 8.80 11.71
CA ASP A 8 -1.82 8.62 10.75
C ASP A 8 -1.56 7.18 10.29
N LEU A 9 -2.54 6.29 10.47
CA LEU A 9 -2.43 4.88 10.12
C LEU A 9 -3.72 4.35 9.48
N TRP A 10 -3.58 3.80 8.27
CA TRP A 10 -4.68 3.23 7.49
C TRP A 10 -4.35 1.85 6.97
N VAL A 11 -5.39 1.06 6.73
CA VAL A 11 -5.28 -0.26 6.09
C VAL A 11 -6.26 -0.37 4.94
N ALA A 12 -5.88 -1.12 3.93
CA ALA A 12 -6.78 -1.61 2.90
C ALA A 12 -6.60 -3.11 2.76
N GLU A 13 -7.70 -3.82 2.56
CA GLU A 13 -7.72 -5.29 2.53
C GLU A 13 -8.44 -5.77 1.28
N GLN A 14 -7.96 -6.88 0.72
CA GLN A 14 -8.52 -7.50 -0.47
C GLN A 14 -8.50 -9.03 -0.33
N PRO A 15 -9.49 -9.73 -0.92
CA PRO A 15 -9.40 -11.18 -1.09
C PRO A 15 -8.17 -11.54 -1.94
N LEU A 16 -7.48 -12.60 -1.57
CA LEU A 16 -6.37 -13.16 -2.32
C LEU A 16 -6.28 -14.66 -2.01
N LYS A 17 -6.28 -15.47 -3.07
CA LYS A 17 -5.96 -16.89 -2.99
C LYS A 17 -4.47 -17.09 -3.24
N TYR A 18 -3.82 -17.80 -2.34
CA TYR A 18 -2.43 -18.21 -2.49
C TYR A 18 -2.35 -19.73 -2.38
N PHE A 19 -1.89 -20.40 -3.45
CA PHE A 19 -1.92 -21.87 -3.57
C PHE A 19 -3.27 -22.51 -3.23
N GLY A 20 -4.37 -21.88 -3.64
CA GLY A 20 -5.73 -22.38 -3.42
C GLY A 20 -6.31 -22.08 -2.03
N LEU A 21 -5.53 -21.52 -1.10
CA LEU A 21 -5.98 -21.10 0.22
C LEU A 21 -6.42 -19.63 0.21
N GLU A 22 -7.56 -19.34 0.84
CA GLU A 22 -8.06 -17.97 1.06
C GLU A 22 -7.31 -17.35 2.23
N VAL A 23 -6.22 -16.65 1.92
CA VAL A 23 -5.38 -15.97 2.93
C VAL A 23 -5.67 -14.47 3.01
N GLY A 24 -6.21 -13.89 1.94
CA GLY A 24 -6.40 -12.45 1.82
C GLY A 24 -5.08 -11.70 1.70
N THR A 25 -5.17 -10.38 1.61
CA THR A 25 -4.01 -9.50 1.62
C THR A 25 -4.36 -8.15 2.24
N ARG A 26 -3.37 -7.48 2.82
CA ARG A 26 -3.52 -6.20 3.51
C ARG A 26 -2.34 -5.29 3.17
N MET A 27 -2.68 -4.08 2.75
CA MET A 27 -1.76 -2.96 2.65
C MET A 27 -1.92 -2.06 3.86
N THR A 28 -0.81 -1.51 4.34
CA THR A 28 -0.79 -0.47 5.38
C THR A 28 -0.25 0.82 4.78
N VAL A 29 -0.90 1.94 5.08
CA VAL A 29 -0.43 3.29 4.73
C VAL A 29 -0.14 4.01 6.04
N ILE A 30 1.06 4.58 6.14
CA ILE A 30 1.54 5.28 7.34
C ILE A 30 1.91 6.71 6.93
N ARG A 31 1.38 7.72 7.62
CA ARG A 31 1.87 9.08 7.45
C ARG A 31 3.17 9.26 8.24
N LEU A 32 4.16 9.83 7.57
CA LEU A 32 5.45 10.24 8.10
C LEU A 32 5.48 11.76 8.25
N ASN A 33 6.63 12.29 8.66
CA ASN A 33 6.83 13.74 8.74
C ASN A 33 6.64 14.40 7.37
N GLN A 34 6.23 15.68 7.36
CA GLN A 34 6.11 16.51 6.15
C GLN A 34 5.14 15.95 5.12
N ASP A 35 4.00 15.40 5.56
CA ASP A 35 2.94 14.82 4.70
C ASP A 35 3.41 13.74 3.73
N ARG A 36 4.54 13.09 4.05
CA ARG A 36 5.02 11.94 3.32
C ARG A 36 4.29 10.68 3.78
N LEU A 37 4.15 9.71 2.88
CA LEU A 37 3.51 8.43 3.18
C LEU A 37 4.44 7.26 2.87
N ALA A 38 4.40 6.25 3.74
CA ALA A 38 4.94 4.93 3.47
C ALA A 38 3.81 3.94 3.17
N ILE A 39 3.95 3.17 2.09
CA ILE A 39 3.09 2.02 1.78
C ILE A 39 3.84 0.74 2.14
N VAL A 40 3.26 -0.05 3.03
CA VAL A 40 3.79 -1.37 3.41
C VAL A 40 2.90 -2.45 2.81
N ALA A 41 3.53 -3.47 2.22
CA ALA A 41 2.83 -4.62 1.66
C ALA A 41 1.73 -4.21 0.65
N PRO A 42 2.07 -3.53 -0.46
CA PRO A 42 1.06 -3.04 -1.38
C PRO A 42 0.18 -4.16 -1.90
N ILE A 43 -1.09 -3.83 -2.08
CA ILE A 43 -2.11 -4.69 -2.71
C ILE A 43 -2.43 -4.16 -4.11
N LYS A 44 -3.36 -4.78 -4.83
CA LYS A 44 -3.79 -4.26 -6.13
C LYS A 44 -4.41 -2.87 -5.96
N LEU A 45 -3.74 -1.85 -6.47
CA LEU A 45 -4.22 -0.47 -6.44
C LEU A 45 -5.32 -0.28 -7.49
N GLN A 46 -6.45 0.29 -7.06
CA GLN A 46 -7.56 0.74 -7.90
C GLN A 46 -7.58 2.27 -7.86
N ASP A 47 -8.10 2.92 -8.89
CA ASP A 47 -8.03 4.39 -9.03
C ASP A 47 -8.62 5.12 -7.83
N GLU A 48 -9.78 4.70 -7.32
CA GLU A 48 -10.38 5.29 -6.11
C GLU A 48 -9.46 5.21 -4.88
N MET A 49 -8.75 4.08 -4.71
CA MET A 49 -7.83 3.90 -3.59
C MET A 49 -6.57 4.77 -3.76
N ILE A 50 -6.13 4.97 -5.00
CA ILE A 50 -5.02 5.88 -5.30
C ILE A 50 -5.43 7.31 -4.98
N ASP A 51 -6.64 7.72 -5.36
CA ASP A 51 -7.16 9.05 -5.03
C ASP A 51 -7.26 9.26 -3.50
N GLN A 52 -7.75 8.25 -2.77
CA GLN A 52 -7.76 8.26 -1.30
C GLN A 52 -6.35 8.43 -0.73
N ILE A 53 -5.36 7.68 -1.22
CA ILE A 53 -3.96 7.79 -0.77
C ILE A 53 -3.38 9.17 -1.08
N ASN A 54 -3.62 9.70 -2.28
CA ASN A 54 -3.08 10.99 -2.72
C ASN A 54 -3.68 12.17 -1.94
N GLN A 55 -4.93 12.04 -1.46
CA GLN A 55 -5.53 13.02 -0.56
C GLN A 55 -4.88 13.04 0.83
N LEU A 56 -4.25 11.94 1.24
CA LEU A 56 -3.55 11.87 2.52
C LEU A 56 -2.18 12.54 2.45
N GLY A 57 -1.45 12.42 1.34
CA GLY A 57 -0.09 12.96 1.23
C GLY A 57 0.70 12.36 0.06
N ASN A 58 2.01 12.62 0.03
CA ASN A 58 2.90 12.15 -1.04
C ASN A 58 3.57 10.82 -0.66
N VAL A 59 3.35 9.77 -1.46
CA VAL A 59 4.02 8.47 -1.23
C VAL A 59 5.51 8.60 -1.52
N SER A 60 6.33 8.46 -0.48
CA SER A 60 7.79 8.53 -0.56
C SER A 60 8.47 7.19 -0.45
N ASP A 61 7.80 6.20 0.15
CA ASP A 61 8.41 4.91 0.47
C ASP A 61 7.42 3.77 0.18
N ILE A 62 7.91 2.72 -0.49
CA ILE A 62 7.18 1.47 -0.71
C ILE A 62 8.02 0.34 -0.09
N ILE A 63 7.43 -0.41 0.82
CA ILE A 63 8.13 -1.40 1.64
C ILE A 63 7.56 -2.79 1.36
N ALA A 64 8.43 -3.70 0.93
CA ALA A 64 8.14 -5.12 0.81
C ALA A 64 8.67 -5.88 2.04
N PRO A 65 7.81 -6.27 3.01
CA PRO A 65 8.29 -6.84 4.27
C PRO A 65 8.86 -8.26 4.12
N ASN A 66 8.59 -8.94 2.99
CA ASN A 66 9.23 -10.20 2.62
C ASN A 66 9.09 -10.46 1.11
N LEU A 67 9.74 -11.53 0.62
CA LEU A 67 9.76 -11.91 -0.79
C LEU A 67 8.39 -12.33 -1.36
N TYR A 68 7.37 -12.60 -0.54
CA TYR A 68 6.02 -12.94 -1.01
C TYR A 68 5.18 -11.72 -1.40
N HIS A 69 5.65 -10.51 -1.09
CA HIS A 69 4.91 -9.26 -1.39
C HIS A 69 5.16 -8.72 -2.80
N HIS A 70 5.90 -9.43 -3.66
CA HIS A 70 6.26 -8.95 -5.01
C HIS A 70 5.09 -8.76 -5.97
N LEU A 71 3.93 -9.39 -5.71
CA LEU A 71 2.79 -9.43 -6.65
C LEU A 71 2.29 -8.05 -7.10
N PHE A 72 2.31 -7.06 -6.20
CA PHE A 72 1.80 -5.72 -6.49
C PHE A 72 2.85 -4.60 -6.35
N LEU A 73 4.10 -4.94 -5.99
CA LEU A 73 5.17 -3.93 -5.84
C LEU A 73 5.41 -3.16 -7.14
N ASN A 74 5.54 -3.87 -8.26
CA ASN A 74 5.83 -3.24 -9.55
C ASN A 74 4.69 -2.29 -9.96
N GLN A 75 3.44 -2.70 -9.79
CA GLN A 75 2.28 -1.85 -10.09
C GLN A 75 2.27 -0.61 -9.18
N CYS A 76 2.53 -0.80 -7.88
CA CYS A 76 2.60 0.30 -6.91
C CYS A 76 3.72 1.29 -7.26
N LYS A 77 4.92 0.77 -7.61
CA LYS A 77 6.07 1.58 -8.01
C LYS A 77 5.86 2.32 -9.32
N GLN A 78 5.15 1.73 -10.28
CA GLN A 78 4.75 2.43 -11.51
C GLN A 78 3.82 3.62 -11.22
N ARG A 79 2.95 3.49 -10.21
CA ARG A 79 2.04 4.57 -9.83
C ARG A 79 2.71 5.69 -9.03
N TYR A 80 3.73 5.33 -8.25
CA TYR A 80 4.54 6.23 -7.43
C TYR A 80 6.02 6.11 -7.83
N PRO A 81 6.39 6.59 -9.03
CA PRO A 81 7.73 6.38 -9.60
C PRO A 81 8.85 6.99 -8.76
N ASP A 82 8.57 8.05 -8.00
CA ASP A 82 9.56 8.74 -7.17
C ASP A 82 9.75 8.10 -5.78
N ALA A 83 8.86 7.19 -5.37
CA ALA A 83 8.94 6.56 -4.05
C ALA A 83 10.08 5.53 -3.98
N THR A 84 10.94 5.60 -2.97
CA THR A 84 12.01 4.61 -2.77
C THR A 84 11.40 3.24 -2.48
N LEU A 85 11.93 2.19 -3.12
CA LEU A 85 11.53 0.81 -2.89
C LEU A 85 12.51 0.14 -1.92
N TRP A 86 11.98 -0.44 -0.83
CA TRP A 86 12.73 -1.11 0.23
C TRP A 86 12.37 -2.60 0.32
#